data_AF-A0A9Q5ZEM6-F1
#
_entry.id   AF-A0A9Q5ZEM6-F1
#
_cell.length_a   1.000
_cell.length_b   1.000
_cell.length_c   1.000
_cell.angle_alpha   90.00
_cell.angle_beta   90.00
_cell.angle_gamma   90.00
#
_symmetry.space_group_name_H-M   'P 1'
#
loop_
_entity.id
_entity.type
_entity.pdbx_description
1 polymer ?
#
loop_
_entity_poly.entity_id
_entity_poly.type
_entity_poly.pdbx_seq_one_letter_code
_entity_poly.pdbx_strand_id
1 'polypeptide(L)'
;MKILFLDIDGTATETLSGHTFKQHPQDVKVMEGADKAVSHFHNQGWTIIGISNQGGCAAINPDTGKPRKSIEDTITEMQFTLQLFPKINCIYFCPDFDGNLIYRVFYQSYTASERHLYLDPSTNKPFYQSFRKPGAGMLQKAAHDLELSLENSWMVGDRPEDEQCAINAGINFCPADVWRDRFRPGMFAHQVTSKQLRFLEGIEYGRP
;
A
#
# COMPACT_ATOMS: atom_id res chain seq x y z
N MET A 1 6.63 -8.52 -15.53
CA MET A 1 5.73 -7.40 -15.16
C MET A 1 6.27 -6.76 -13.89
N LYS A 2 6.08 -5.45 -13.71
CA LYS A 2 6.58 -4.70 -12.56
C LYS A 2 5.43 -4.40 -11.59
N ILE A 3 5.73 -4.34 -10.30
CA ILE A 3 4.73 -4.03 -9.27
C ILE A 3 4.93 -2.61 -8.76
N LEU A 4 3.84 -1.86 -8.68
CA LEU A 4 3.75 -0.61 -7.92
C LEU A 4 2.97 -0.90 -6.65
N PHE A 5 3.68 -0.93 -5.53
CA PHE A 5 3.09 -0.96 -4.19
C PHE A 5 2.73 0.47 -3.78
N LEU A 6 1.47 0.67 -3.41
CA LEU A 6 0.93 1.99 -3.11
C LEU A 6 0.38 1.98 -1.69
N ASP A 7 0.94 2.80 -0.81
CA ASP A 7 0.26 3.10 0.45
C ASP A 7 -1.11 3.76 0.18
N ILE A 8 -2.08 3.53 1.06
CA ILE A 8 -3.45 3.99 0.87
C ILE A 8 -3.73 5.28 1.64
N ASP A 9 -3.43 5.32 2.94
CA ASP A 9 -3.88 6.35 3.86
C ASP A 9 -2.82 7.43 4.06
N GLY A 10 -3.01 8.63 3.49
CA GLY A 10 -2.00 9.69 3.42
C GLY A 10 -1.25 9.72 2.08
N THR A 11 -1.40 8.65 1.29
CA THR A 11 -0.75 8.49 -0.01
C THR A 11 -1.75 8.57 -1.17
N ALA A 12 -2.68 7.62 -1.29
CA ALA A 12 -3.70 7.65 -2.34
C ALA A 12 -4.98 8.38 -1.88
N THR A 13 -5.28 8.30 -0.58
CA THR A 13 -6.52 8.78 0.02
C THR A 13 -6.26 9.56 1.29
N GLU A 14 -7.17 10.47 1.60
CA GLU A 14 -7.29 11.17 2.88
C GLU A 14 -8.71 11.00 3.42
N THR A 15 -8.94 11.37 4.67
CA THR A 15 -10.30 11.40 5.24
C THR A 15 -11.13 12.47 4.55
N LEU A 16 -12.36 12.15 4.16
CA LEU A 16 -13.31 13.14 3.63
C LEU A 16 -13.72 14.15 4.71
N SER A 17 -13.84 13.69 5.95
CA SER A 17 -14.24 14.47 7.12
C SER A 17 -13.17 15.44 7.64
N GLY A 18 -11.91 15.23 7.25
CA GLY A 18 -10.76 15.97 7.78
C GLY A 18 -10.30 15.51 9.18
N HIS A 19 -10.92 14.49 9.76
CA HIS A 19 -10.43 13.88 11.00
C HIS A 19 -9.15 13.08 10.78
N THR A 20 -8.34 12.89 11.83
CA THR A 20 -7.11 12.08 11.72
C THR A 20 -7.38 10.62 11.34
N PHE A 21 -8.55 10.10 11.72
CA PHE A 21 -8.98 8.73 11.41
C PHE A 21 -10.33 8.76 10.69
N LYS A 22 -10.52 7.82 9.77
CA LYS A 22 -11.79 7.62 9.07
C LYS A 22 -12.90 7.30 10.07
N GLN A 23 -13.99 8.04 10.01
CA GLN A 23 -15.12 7.89 10.94
C GLN A 23 -16.10 6.79 10.53
N HIS A 24 -16.13 6.46 9.23
CA HIS A 24 -16.93 5.38 8.65
C HIS A 24 -16.29 4.90 7.33
N PRO A 25 -16.68 3.73 6.77
CA PRO A 25 -16.00 3.16 5.60
C PRO A 25 -15.97 4.03 4.34
N GLN A 26 -16.95 4.92 4.20
CA GLN A 26 -17.04 5.89 3.09
C GLN A 26 -16.36 7.23 3.38
N ASP A 27 -15.70 7.40 4.53
CA ASP A 27 -14.94 8.60 4.89
C ASP A 27 -13.59 8.62 4.16
N VAL A 28 -13.63 8.50 2.84
CA VAL A 28 -12.47 8.34 1.98
C VAL A 28 -12.58 9.35 0.85
N LYS A 29 -11.56 10.17 0.71
CA LYS A 29 -11.41 11.14 -0.38
C LYS A 29 -10.12 10.84 -1.13
N VAL A 30 -10.21 10.79 -2.45
CA VAL A 30 -9.03 10.67 -3.31
C VAL A 30 -8.16 11.92 -3.15
N MET A 31 -6.88 11.74 -2.83
CA MET A 31 -5.94 12.85 -2.80
C MET A 31 -5.68 13.33 -4.22
N GLU A 32 -5.60 14.64 -4.41
CA GLU A 32 -5.47 15.22 -5.73
C GLU A 32 -4.23 14.67 -6.47
N GLY A 33 -4.41 14.28 -7.74
CA GLY A 33 -3.35 13.70 -8.57
C GLY A 33 -3.16 12.19 -8.43
N ALA A 34 -3.64 11.55 -7.36
CA ALA A 34 -3.46 10.12 -7.15
C ALA A 34 -4.18 9.27 -8.22
N ASP A 35 -5.38 9.66 -8.64
CA ASP A 35 -6.15 9.00 -9.70
C ASP A 35 -5.44 9.03 -11.06
N LYS A 36 -4.85 10.19 -11.40
CA LYS A 36 -4.06 10.40 -12.61
C LYS A 36 -2.76 9.60 -12.56
N ALA A 37 -2.09 9.60 -11.42
CA ALA A 37 -0.86 8.86 -11.21
C ALA A 37 -1.10 7.34 -11.33
N VAL A 38 -2.11 6.79 -10.64
CA VAL A 38 -2.54 5.39 -10.79
C VAL A 38 -2.85 5.07 -12.25
N SER A 39 -3.58 5.94 -12.94
CA SER A 39 -3.90 5.77 -14.35
C SER A 39 -2.67 5.75 -15.25
N HIS A 40 -1.67 6.59 -14.97
CA HIS A 40 -0.42 6.66 -15.71
C HIS A 40 0.35 5.33 -15.62
N PHE A 41 0.58 4.82 -14.41
CA PHE A 41 1.31 3.56 -14.20
C PHE A 41 0.55 2.34 -14.75
N HIS A 42 -0.77 2.28 -14.55
CA HIS A 42 -1.59 1.22 -15.13
C HIS A 42 -1.47 1.18 -16.67
N ASN A 43 -1.53 2.33 -17.33
CA ASN A 43 -1.42 2.42 -18.79
C ASN A 43 -0.03 2.04 -19.32
N GLN A 44 0.99 2.01 -18.46
CA GLN A 44 2.34 1.52 -18.76
C GLN A 44 2.52 0.02 -18.45
N GLY A 45 1.45 -0.68 -18.03
CA GLY A 45 1.48 -2.11 -17.75
C GLY A 45 2.03 -2.48 -16.36
N TRP A 46 2.04 -1.54 -15.41
CA TRP A 46 2.33 -1.85 -14.02
C TRP A 46 1.15 -2.57 -13.36
N THR A 47 1.46 -3.60 -12.56
CA THR A 47 0.51 -4.17 -11.61
C THR A 47 0.50 -3.32 -10.36
N ILE A 48 -0.66 -2.78 -9.97
CA ILE A 48 -0.76 -1.83 -8.85
C ILE A 48 -1.44 -2.51 -7.66
N ILE A 49 -0.75 -2.53 -6.52
CA ILE A 49 -1.18 -3.22 -5.31
C ILE A 49 -1.19 -2.24 -4.14
N GLY A 50 -2.35 -2.08 -3.49
CA GLY A 50 -2.46 -1.27 -2.29
C GLY A 50 -1.87 -1.97 -1.06
N ILE A 51 -1.19 -1.25 -0.18
CA ILE A 51 -0.56 -1.78 1.04
C ILE A 51 -0.86 -0.86 2.23
N SER A 52 -1.61 -1.31 3.23
CA SER A 52 -2.03 -0.44 4.36
C SER A 52 -1.83 -1.06 5.76
N ASN A 53 -1.35 -0.25 6.69
CA ASN A 53 -1.30 -0.57 8.12
C ASN A 53 -2.61 -0.09 8.81
N GLN A 54 -3.46 -1.01 9.25
CA GLN A 54 -4.78 -0.70 9.83
C GLN A 54 -4.79 -0.89 11.36
N GLY A 55 -3.96 -0.10 12.05
CA GLY A 55 -3.80 -0.20 13.52
C GLY A 55 -5.06 0.09 14.33
N GLY A 56 -6.08 0.73 13.75
CA GLY A 56 -7.37 0.95 14.41
C GLY A 56 -8.09 -0.35 14.82
N CYS A 57 -7.79 -1.47 14.15
CA CYS A 57 -8.34 -2.78 14.46
C CYS A 57 -7.76 -3.40 15.74
N ALA A 58 -6.53 -3.03 16.12
CA ALA A 58 -5.89 -3.49 17.36
C ALA A 58 -5.87 -2.43 18.47
N ALA A 59 -5.98 -1.15 18.10
CA ALA A 59 -6.04 -0.06 19.06
C ALA A 59 -7.35 -0.12 19.86
N ILE A 60 -7.26 -0.25 21.18
CA ILE A 60 -8.43 -0.27 22.06
C ILE A 60 -8.90 1.15 22.36
N ASN A 61 -10.21 1.37 22.26
CA ASN A 61 -10.87 2.57 22.74
C ASN A 61 -11.06 2.45 24.27
N PRO A 62 -10.49 3.39 25.06
CA PRO A 62 -10.55 3.33 26.52
C PRO A 62 -11.97 3.48 27.07
N ASP A 63 -12.87 4.14 26.35
CA ASP A 63 -14.25 4.39 26.79
C ASP A 63 -15.14 3.16 26.61
N THR A 64 -14.89 2.37 25.55
CA THR A 64 -15.73 1.21 25.20
C THR A 64 -15.08 -0.14 25.51
N GLY A 65 -13.75 -0.17 25.73
CA GLY A 65 -12.97 -1.40 25.88
C GLY A 65 -12.88 -2.25 24.60
N LYS A 66 -13.30 -1.72 23.46
CA LYS A 66 -13.34 -2.42 22.16
C LYS A 66 -12.32 -1.83 21.18
N PRO A 67 -11.94 -2.56 20.12
CA PRO A 67 -11.19 -1.98 19.01
C PRO A 67 -11.82 -0.68 18.49
N ARG A 68 -10.98 0.29 18.11
CA ARG A 68 -11.42 1.57 17.54
C ARG A 68 -12.10 1.39 16.18
N LYS A 69 -11.79 0.31 15.47
CA LYS A 69 -12.37 -0.04 14.17
C LYS A 69 -12.56 -1.55 14.10
N SER A 70 -13.65 -2.01 13.48
CA SER A 70 -13.85 -3.43 13.21
C SER A 70 -13.05 -3.88 11.98
N ILE A 71 -12.83 -5.19 11.87
CA ILE A 71 -12.21 -5.77 10.67
C ILE A 71 -13.15 -5.60 9.47
N GLU A 72 -14.45 -5.77 9.68
CA GLU A 72 -15.51 -5.68 8.68
C GLU A 72 -15.60 -4.26 8.08
N ASP A 73 -15.52 -3.23 8.93
CA ASP A 73 -15.49 -1.83 8.47
C ASP A 73 -14.22 -1.55 7.67
N THR A 74 -13.09 -2.11 8.10
CA THR A 74 -11.81 -1.97 7.39
C THR A 74 -11.86 -2.62 6.01
N ILE A 75 -12.44 -3.82 5.90
CA ILE A 75 -12.65 -4.49 4.60
C ILE A 75 -13.54 -3.62 3.71
N THR A 76 -14.66 -3.13 4.25
CA THR A 76 -15.62 -2.29 3.51
C THR A 76 -14.95 -1.00 3.01
N GLU A 77 -14.10 -0.40 3.82
CA GLU A 77 -13.33 0.79 3.44
C GLU A 77 -12.32 0.51 2.33
N MET A 78 -11.60 -0.62 2.40
CA MET A 78 -10.67 -1.02 1.34
C MET A 78 -11.42 -1.33 0.03
N GLN A 79 -12.62 -1.94 0.12
CA GLN A 79 -13.50 -2.15 -1.05
C GLN A 79 -13.99 -0.83 -1.65
N PHE A 80 -14.38 0.13 -0.82
CA PHE A 80 -14.74 1.46 -1.27
C PHE A 80 -13.55 2.19 -1.91
N THR A 81 -12.35 2.02 -1.36
CA THR A 81 -11.12 2.54 -1.97
C THR A 81 -10.90 1.93 -3.36
N LEU A 82 -11.12 0.62 -3.53
CA LEU A 82 -11.04 -0.04 -4.85
C LEU A 82 -12.14 0.43 -5.82
N GLN A 83 -13.31 0.86 -5.34
CA GLN A 83 -14.33 1.51 -6.17
C GLN A 83 -13.82 2.84 -6.74
N LEU A 84 -13.11 3.62 -5.92
CA LEU A 84 -12.51 4.90 -6.33
C LEU A 84 -11.30 4.70 -7.26
N PHE A 85 -10.59 3.57 -7.12
CA PHE A 85 -9.41 3.21 -7.91
C PHE A 85 -9.56 1.85 -8.61
N PRO A 86 -10.38 1.73 -9.66
CA PRO A 86 -10.64 0.45 -10.34
C PRO A 86 -9.41 -0.15 -11.04
N LYS A 87 -8.32 0.62 -11.13
CA LYS A 87 -7.03 0.20 -11.71
C LYS A 87 -6.04 -0.36 -10.67
N ILE A 88 -6.38 -0.32 -9.38
CA ILE A 88 -5.65 -1.04 -8.34
C ILE A 88 -6.19 -2.47 -8.30
N ASN A 89 -5.31 -3.47 -8.42
CA ASN A 89 -5.71 -4.87 -8.57
C ASN A 89 -6.33 -5.44 -7.28
N CYS A 90 -5.73 -5.12 -6.14
CA CYS A 90 -6.21 -5.49 -4.81
C CYS A 90 -5.48 -4.65 -3.75
N ILE A 91 -5.96 -4.69 -2.51
CA ILE A 91 -5.31 -4.07 -1.35
C ILE A 91 -4.96 -5.15 -0.34
N TYR A 92 -3.71 -5.19 0.10
CA TYR A 92 -3.30 -5.92 1.29
C TYR A 92 -3.31 -4.98 2.49
N PHE A 93 -3.85 -5.43 3.62
CA PHE A 93 -3.73 -4.70 4.88
C PHE A 93 -3.38 -5.59 6.05
N CYS A 94 -2.68 -5.01 7.03
CA CYS A 94 -2.36 -5.63 8.30
C CYS A 94 -3.11 -4.92 9.45
N PRO A 95 -4.02 -5.62 10.17
CA PRO A 95 -4.83 -5.01 11.23
C PRO A 95 -4.15 -4.95 12.60
N ASP A 96 -3.16 -5.81 12.86
CA ASP A 96 -2.57 -5.98 14.18
C ASP A 96 -1.23 -5.25 14.34
N PHE A 97 -0.81 -5.08 15.59
CA PHE A 97 0.47 -4.44 15.91
C PHE A 97 1.66 -5.40 15.79
N ASP A 98 1.44 -6.69 16.00
CA ASP A 98 2.49 -7.72 15.91
C ASP A 98 2.83 -8.06 14.45
N GLY A 99 1.93 -7.74 13.52
CA GLY A 99 2.09 -7.96 12.09
C GLY A 99 1.97 -9.43 11.69
N ASN A 100 1.09 -10.15 12.36
CA ASN A 100 0.84 -11.57 12.12
C ASN A 100 -0.38 -11.82 11.23
N LEU A 101 -1.33 -10.89 11.14
CA LEU A 101 -2.51 -11.03 10.30
C LEU A 101 -2.34 -10.25 9.00
N ILE A 102 -2.84 -10.84 7.92
CA ILE A 102 -2.92 -10.18 6.62
C ILE A 102 -4.27 -10.46 5.97
N TYR A 103 -4.83 -9.41 5.39
CA TYR A 103 -6.04 -9.47 4.59
C TYR A 103 -5.71 -9.01 3.18
N ARG A 104 -6.20 -9.74 2.18
CA ARG A 104 -6.16 -9.34 0.77
C ARG A 104 -7.59 -9.03 0.34
N VAL A 105 -7.86 -7.78 0.05
CA VAL A 105 -9.17 -7.27 -0.32
C VAL A 105 -9.25 -7.03 -1.82
N PHE A 106 -10.30 -7.56 -2.44
CA PHE A 106 -10.73 -7.26 -3.80
C PHE A 106 -12.05 -6.48 -3.74
N TYR A 107 -12.47 -5.94 -4.89
CA TYR A 107 -13.69 -5.14 -5.01
C TYR A 107 -14.94 -5.74 -4.34
N GLN A 108 -15.11 -7.07 -4.39
CA GLN A 108 -16.29 -7.79 -3.89
C GLN A 108 -15.97 -8.99 -2.99
N SER A 109 -14.70 -9.26 -2.71
CA SER A 109 -14.28 -10.42 -1.92
C SER A 109 -13.01 -10.11 -1.14
N TYR A 110 -12.66 -10.99 -0.21
CA TYR A 110 -11.38 -10.90 0.48
C TYR A 110 -10.89 -12.29 0.88
N THR A 111 -9.61 -12.39 1.17
CA THR A 111 -9.01 -13.52 1.87
C THR A 111 -8.26 -13.02 3.09
N ALA A 112 -8.11 -13.89 4.09
CA ALA A 112 -7.33 -13.62 5.31
C ALA A 112 -6.36 -14.77 5.55
N SER A 113 -5.22 -14.48 6.15
CA SER A 113 -4.24 -15.49 6.54
C SER A 113 -3.38 -15.01 7.69
N GLU A 114 -2.70 -15.96 8.31
CA GLU A 114 -1.79 -15.72 9.42
C GLU A 114 -0.35 -16.05 9.02
N ARG A 115 0.58 -15.26 9.54
CA ARG A 115 2.00 -15.33 9.21
C ARG A 115 2.62 -16.69 9.54
N HIS A 116 2.16 -17.31 10.62
CA HIS A 116 2.67 -18.60 11.10
C HIS A 116 2.33 -19.78 10.17
N LEU A 117 1.36 -19.60 9.26
CA LEU A 117 1.00 -20.62 8.27
C LEU A 117 2.03 -20.74 7.13
N TYR A 118 2.93 -19.77 7.02
CA TYR A 118 3.96 -19.72 5.98
C TYR A 118 5.33 -19.90 6.62
N LEU A 119 5.80 -21.14 6.70
CA LEU A 119 7.11 -21.46 7.29
C LEU A 119 8.10 -21.86 6.20
N ASP A 120 9.33 -21.40 6.33
CA ASP A 120 10.45 -21.88 5.55
C ASP A 120 10.76 -23.34 5.95
N PRO A 121 10.72 -24.32 5.04
CA PRO A 121 10.91 -25.73 5.38
C PRO A 121 12.29 -26.06 5.95
N SER A 122 13.30 -25.25 5.65
CA SER A 122 14.68 -25.48 6.09
C SER A 122 14.97 -24.92 7.49
N THR A 123 14.29 -23.84 7.87
CA THR A 123 14.55 -23.16 9.16
C THR A 123 13.39 -23.28 10.16
N ASN A 124 12.21 -23.70 9.71
CA ASN A 124 10.95 -23.70 10.45
C ASN A 124 10.58 -22.31 11.04
N LYS A 125 11.08 -21.24 10.42
CA LYS A 125 10.77 -19.85 10.77
C LYS A 125 9.77 -19.28 9.78
N PRO A 126 9.02 -18.21 10.15
CA PRO A 126 8.14 -17.52 9.21
C PRO A 126 8.88 -17.13 7.93
N PHE A 127 8.34 -17.57 6.80
CA PHE A 127 8.88 -17.33 5.45
C PHE A 127 8.81 -15.85 5.09
N TYR A 128 7.68 -15.20 5.40
CA TYR A 128 7.51 -13.77 5.22
C TYR A 128 8.06 -12.99 6.41
N GLN A 129 8.46 -11.74 6.19
CA GLN A 129 8.67 -10.76 7.26
C GLN A 129 7.34 -10.36 7.93
N SER A 130 7.37 -9.45 8.90
CA SER A 130 6.15 -8.92 9.52
C SER A 130 5.24 -8.34 8.43
N PHE A 131 3.93 -8.60 8.52
CA PHE A 131 2.95 -8.01 7.61
C PHE A 131 2.67 -6.54 7.95
N ARG A 132 3.06 -6.06 9.14
CA ARG A 132 2.95 -4.65 9.48
C ARG A 132 4.19 -3.89 8.99
N LYS A 133 4.00 -2.81 8.22
CA LYS A 133 5.12 -1.90 7.86
C LYS A 133 5.76 -1.36 9.15
N PRO A 134 7.10 -1.32 9.28
CA PRO A 134 8.09 -1.39 8.19
C PRO A 134 8.47 -2.81 7.74
N GLY A 135 7.85 -3.88 8.25
CA GLY A 135 8.05 -5.22 7.73
C GLY A 135 7.63 -5.34 6.26
N ALA A 136 8.40 -6.10 5.47
CA ALA A 136 8.14 -6.29 4.03
C ALA A 136 7.12 -7.40 3.73
N GLY A 137 6.46 -7.99 4.73
CA GLY A 137 5.67 -9.21 4.56
C GLY A 137 4.52 -9.04 3.57
N MET A 138 3.83 -7.88 3.56
CA MET A 138 2.72 -7.65 2.62
C MET A 138 3.21 -7.61 1.17
N LEU A 139 4.36 -6.98 0.91
CA LEU A 139 4.98 -6.92 -0.42
C LEU A 139 5.41 -8.31 -0.90
N GLN A 140 6.08 -9.06 -0.02
CA GLN A 140 6.53 -10.41 -0.31
C GLN A 140 5.35 -11.36 -0.60
N LYS A 141 4.29 -11.29 0.22
CA LYS A 141 3.08 -12.08 0.02
C LYS A 141 2.37 -11.73 -1.27
N ALA A 142 2.25 -10.44 -1.59
CA ALA A 142 1.64 -9.98 -2.82
C ALA A 142 2.42 -10.45 -4.07
N ALA A 143 3.75 -10.34 -4.05
CA ALA A 143 4.60 -10.83 -5.13
C ALA A 143 4.45 -12.35 -5.34
N HIS A 144 4.46 -13.12 -4.25
CA HIS A 144 4.26 -14.58 -4.30
C HIS A 144 2.87 -14.97 -4.81
N ASP A 145 1.81 -14.32 -4.32
CA ASP A 145 0.43 -14.57 -4.74
C ASP A 145 0.15 -14.26 -6.21
N LEU A 146 0.97 -13.41 -6.82
CA LEU A 146 0.87 -13.00 -8.21
C LEU A 146 1.91 -13.68 -9.11
N GLU A 147 2.80 -14.50 -8.53
CA GLU A 147 3.94 -15.11 -9.21
C GLU A 147 4.81 -14.06 -9.94
N LEU A 148 5.00 -12.90 -9.30
CA LEU A 148 5.76 -11.76 -9.83
C LEU A 148 7.05 -11.54 -9.04
N SER A 149 8.09 -11.05 -9.73
CA SER A 149 9.33 -10.62 -9.10
C SER A 149 9.19 -9.24 -8.47
N LEU A 150 9.81 -9.05 -7.31
CA LEU A 150 9.99 -7.72 -6.69
C LEU A 150 11.03 -6.87 -7.44
N GLU A 151 11.81 -7.46 -8.35
CA GLU A 151 12.81 -6.74 -9.12
C GLU A 151 12.17 -5.58 -9.91
N ASN A 152 12.82 -4.42 -9.87
CA ASN A 152 12.34 -3.19 -10.51
C ASN A 152 10.96 -2.69 -10.03
N SER A 153 10.46 -3.24 -8.92
CA SER A 153 9.23 -2.75 -8.27
C SER A 153 9.49 -1.47 -7.47
N TRP A 154 8.41 -0.76 -7.16
CA TRP A 154 8.43 0.50 -6.44
C TRP A 154 7.41 0.48 -5.32
N MET A 155 7.73 1.17 -4.23
CA MET A 155 6.77 1.55 -3.19
C MET A 155 6.60 3.06 -3.20
N VAL A 156 5.35 3.51 -3.10
CA VAL A 156 4.99 4.91 -2.88
C VAL A 156 4.33 5.03 -1.50
N GLY A 157 4.78 5.97 -0.69
CA GLY A 157 4.24 6.20 0.66
C GLY A 157 4.59 7.56 1.24
N ASP A 158 3.86 7.99 2.26
CA ASP A 158 4.02 9.29 2.94
C ASP A 158 4.81 9.18 4.25
N ARG A 159 5.00 7.97 4.78
CA ARG A 159 5.62 7.77 6.10
C ARG A 159 7.01 7.14 6.03
N PRO A 160 7.87 7.37 7.05
CA PRO A 160 9.16 6.68 7.16
C PRO A 160 9.03 5.15 7.19
N GLU A 161 7.92 4.61 7.71
CA GLU A 161 7.69 3.17 7.71
C GLU A 161 7.48 2.59 6.31
N ASP A 162 7.00 3.40 5.35
CA ASP A 162 6.88 2.99 3.94
C ASP A 162 8.25 2.89 3.28
N GLU A 163 9.09 3.92 3.46
CA GLU A 163 10.45 3.91 2.95
C GLU A 163 11.24 2.74 3.52
N GLN A 164 11.14 2.50 4.84
CA GLN A 164 11.81 1.38 5.47
C GLN A 164 11.25 0.03 5.02
N CYS A 165 9.96 -0.07 4.72
CA CYS A 165 9.36 -1.27 4.12
C CYS A 165 9.94 -1.56 2.73
N ALA A 166 10.08 -0.53 1.89
CA ALA A 166 10.71 -0.63 0.59
C ALA A 166 12.16 -1.11 0.68
N ILE A 167 12.95 -0.53 1.61
CA ILE A 167 14.32 -0.94 1.91
C ILE A 167 14.37 -2.41 2.36
N ASN A 168 13.49 -2.82 3.28
CA ASN A 168 13.42 -4.19 3.81
C ASN A 168 13.02 -5.21 2.73
N ALA A 169 12.28 -4.78 1.72
CA ALA A 169 11.91 -5.57 0.55
C ALA A 169 12.97 -5.55 -0.57
N GLY A 170 13.98 -4.67 -0.47
CA GLY A 170 14.99 -4.47 -1.52
C GLY A 170 14.44 -3.81 -2.78
N ILE A 171 13.38 -2.99 -2.68
CA ILE A 171 12.74 -2.30 -3.81
C ILE A 171 12.94 -0.78 -3.74
N ASN A 172 12.52 -0.09 -4.79
CA ASN A 172 12.65 1.36 -4.88
C ASN A 172 11.58 2.09 -4.09
N PHE A 173 11.86 3.33 -3.67
CA PHE A 173 10.91 4.18 -2.96
C PHE A 173 10.72 5.55 -3.64
N CYS A 174 9.48 6.01 -3.66
CA CYS A 174 9.11 7.36 -4.09
C CYS A 174 8.19 8.00 -3.04
N PRO A 175 8.52 9.18 -2.50
CA PRO A 175 7.63 9.91 -1.60
C PRO A 175 6.26 10.21 -2.25
N ALA A 176 5.20 10.13 -1.45
CA ALA A 176 3.83 10.29 -1.94
C ALA A 176 3.53 11.68 -2.53
N ASP A 177 4.08 12.75 -1.95
CA ASP A 177 3.95 14.12 -2.46
C ASP A 177 4.64 14.29 -3.82
N VAL A 178 5.89 13.84 -3.94
CA VAL A 178 6.63 13.78 -5.20
C VAL A 178 5.83 13.02 -6.27
N TRP A 179 5.27 11.87 -5.90
CA TRP A 179 4.47 11.05 -6.79
C TRP A 179 3.18 11.73 -7.23
N ARG A 180 2.38 12.30 -6.32
CA ARG A 180 1.11 12.97 -6.66
C ARG A 180 1.33 14.27 -7.43
N ASP A 181 2.23 15.12 -6.95
CA ASP A 181 2.44 16.48 -7.48
C ASP A 181 2.93 16.46 -8.92
N ARG A 182 3.59 15.38 -9.35
CA ARG A 182 3.93 15.16 -10.76
C ARG A 182 2.71 15.17 -11.69
N PHE A 183 1.53 14.77 -11.19
CA PHE A 183 0.30 14.62 -11.97
C PHE A 183 -0.76 15.66 -11.61
N ARG A 184 -0.43 16.65 -10.77
CA ARG A 184 -1.31 17.77 -10.43
C ARG A 184 -0.97 19.00 -11.27
N PRO A 185 -1.96 19.85 -11.60
CA PRO A 185 -1.68 21.16 -12.16
C PRO A 185 -0.88 22.01 -11.15
N GLY A 186 0.15 22.71 -11.62
CA GLY A 186 0.95 23.60 -10.79
C GLY A 186 2.44 23.35 -10.93
N MET A 187 3.23 24.13 -10.19
CA MET A 187 4.68 24.00 -10.12
C MET A 187 5.07 23.65 -8.69
N PHE A 188 5.64 22.47 -8.50
CA PHE A 188 6.00 21.93 -7.20
C PHE A 188 7.50 21.68 -7.17
N ALA A 189 8.17 22.19 -6.16
CA ALA A 189 9.62 22.05 -6.01
C ALA A 189 9.91 20.84 -5.11
N HIS A 190 10.48 19.80 -5.70
CA HIS A 190 10.87 18.57 -5.02
C HIS A 190 12.33 18.26 -5.27
N GLN A 191 13.04 17.78 -4.25
CA GLN A 191 14.35 17.16 -4.44
C GLN A 191 14.14 15.72 -4.85
N VAL A 192 14.37 15.41 -6.13
CA VAL A 192 14.18 14.08 -6.70
C VAL A 192 15.49 13.50 -7.22
N THR A 193 15.70 12.21 -6.98
CA THR A 193 16.81 11.47 -7.59
C THR A 193 16.55 11.24 -9.09
N SER A 194 17.60 11.03 -9.88
CA SER A 194 17.43 10.66 -11.30
C SER A 194 16.66 9.36 -11.49
N LYS A 195 16.68 8.46 -10.49
CA LYS A 195 15.92 7.21 -10.51
C LYS A 195 14.43 7.46 -10.33
N GLN A 196 14.04 8.31 -9.36
CA GLN A 196 12.66 8.75 -9.15
C GLN A 196 12.12 9.52 -10.35
N LEU A 197 12.90 10.46 -10.89
CA LEU A 197 12.48 11.21 -12.08
C LEU A 197 12.18 10.26 -13.26
N ARG A 198 13.07 9.31 -13.56
CA ARG A 198 12.82 8.32 -14.62
C ARG A 198 11.60 7.46 -14.36
N PHE A 199 11.40 7.02 -13.12
CA PHE A 199 10.21 6.27 -12.72
C PHE A 199 8.92 7.05 -12.97
N LEU A 200 8.89 8.32 -12.58
CA LEU A 200 7.74 9.21 -12.78
C LEU A 200 7.46 9.54 -14.25
N GLU A 201 8.49 9.54 -15.09
CA GLU A 201 8.36 9.73 -16.54
C GLU A 201 8.11 8.43 -17.32
N GLY A 202 8.08 7.27 -16.64
CA GLY A 202 7.94 5.96 -17.31
C GLY A 202 9.16 5.54 -18.15
N ILE A 203 10.34 6.08 -17.85
CA ILE A 203 11.59 5.77 -18.57
C ILE A 203 12.28 4.57 -17.90
N GLU A 204 12.43 3.46 -18.62
CA GLU A 204 13.10 2.26 -18.11
C GLU A 204 14.65 2.38 -18.12
N TYR A 205 15.32 1.80 -17.11
CA TYR A 205 16.74 1.48 -17.21
C TYR A 205 16.89 0.28 -18.15
N GLY A 206 17.25 0.50 -19.41
CA GLY A 206 17.50 -0.62 -20.32
C GLY A 206 17.32 -0.40 -21.82
N ARG A 207 17.35 0.84 -22.33
CA ARG A 207 17.68 1.05 -23.74
C ARG A 207 18.87 2.02 -23.85
N PRO A 208 20.07 1.53 -24.22
CA PRO A 208 21.01 2.38 -24.94
C PRO A 208 20.39 2.89 -26.25
#